data_AF-A0A3D5SUY9-F1
#
_entry.id   AF-A0A3D5SUY9-F1
#
_cell.length_a   1.000
_cell.length_b   1.000
_cell.length_c   1.000
_cell.angle_alpha   90.00
_cell.angle_beta   90.00
_cell.angle_gamma   90.00
#
_symmetry.space_group_name_H-M   'P 1'
#
loop_
_entity.id
_entity.type
_entity.pdbx_description
1 polymer ?
#
loop_
_entity_poly.entity_id
_entity_poly.type
_entity_poly.pdbx_seq_one_letter_code
_entity_poly.pdbx_strand_id
1 'polypeptide(L)'
;VGELVAAYRFLRRLEHRLQYVEDAQTHTLPRDAADQALVAAAMGFADYGALAAELDDHRAAVSRHFDAVFAQRGRGEHELSALWSGAADDQATCERLRALGYREAQAVARRLAAVRGAARYQQMPANIRSRFDPLIPRVIDEAARRPNPDETLARTLDLLEAISRRGAYLALLQQYPQALARVCELAGASSWAAGYLTRHPVLLDELLDPRLIEAAHDWPALRAELSATLDAIEPDMER
;
A
#
# COMPACT_ATOMS: atom_id res chain seq x y z
N VAL A 1 -1.14 -4.93 -24.01
CA VAL A 1 -1.79 -3.59 -24.10
C VAL A 1 -3.31 -3.70 -24.13
N GLY A 2 -3.92 -4.51 -25.01
CA GLY A 2 -5.40 -4.63 -25.11
C GLY A 2 -6.10 -5.02 -23.79
N GLU A 3 -5.54 -5.96 -23.03
CA GLU A 3 -6.09 -6.44 -21.75
C GLU A 3 -6.13 -5.34 -20.66
N LEU A 4 -5.09 -4.51 -20.56
CA LEU A 4 -5.05 -3.37 -19.63
C LEU A 4 -6.04 -2.28 -20.02
N VAL A 5 -6.22 -2.02 -21.32
CA VAL A 5 -7.22 -1.06 -21.82
C VAL A 5 -8.64 -1.54 -21.52
N ALA A 6 -8.91 -2.84 -21.68
CA ALA A 6 -10.19 -3.43 -21.32
C ALA A 6 -10.47 -3.30 -19.81
N ALA A 7 -9.50 -3.68 -18.97
CA ALA A 7 -9.61 -3.55 -17.51
C ALA A 7 -9.82 -2.10 -17.07
N TYR A 8 -9.06 -1.15 -17.64
CA TYR A 8 -9.25 0.27 -17.34
C TYR A 8 -10.66 0.76 -17.67
N ARG A 9 -11.16 0.46 -18.88
CA ARG A 9 -12.52 0.84 -19.29
C ARG A 9 -13.59 0.20 -18.42
N PHE A 10 -13.39 -1.04 -18.01
CA PHE A 10 -14.31 -1.73 -17.10
C PHE A 10 -14.33 -1.05 -15.72
N LEU A 11 -13.17 -0.89 -15.09
CA LEU A 11 -13.03 -0.31 -13.75
C LEU A 11 -13.56 1.13 -13.71
N ARG A 12 -13.30 1.93 -14.75
CA ARG A 12 -13.80 3.30 -14.86
C ARG A 12 -15.33 3.35 -14.99
N ARG A 13 -15.91 2.45 -15.77
CA ARG A 13 -17.38 2.36 -15.86
C ARG A 13 -17.98 1.96 -14.52
N LEU A 14 -17.41 0.96 -13.84
CA LEU A 14 -17.88 0.51 -12.54
C LEU A 14 -17.82 1.66 -11.52
N GLU A 15 -16.68 2.36 -11.44
CA GLU A 15 -16.50 3.54 -10.60
C GLU A 15 -17.60 4.59 -10.85
N HIS A 16 -17.85 4.95 -12.11
CA HIS A 16 -18.90 5.92 -12.43
C HIS A 16 -20.29 5.42 -12.00
N ARG A 17 -20.59 4.12 -12.13
CA ARG A 17 -21.88 3.57 -11.67
C ARG A 17 -22.02 3.62 -10.15
N LEU A 18 -20.94 3.36 -9.42
CA LEU A 18 -20.92 3.48 -7.97
C LEU A 18 -21.20 4.92 -7.53
N GLN A 19 -20.57 5.89 -8.21
CA GLN A 19 -20.77 7.31 -7.93
C GLN A 19 -22.20 7.78 -8.19
N TYR A 20 -22.88 7.21 -9.21
CA TYR A 20 -24.27 7.52 -9.48
C TYR A 20 -25.26 6.95 -8.46
N VAL A 21 -24.96 5.82 -7.81
CA VAL A 21 -25.89 5.18 -6.86
C VAL A 21 -25.94 5.97 -5.55
N GLU A 22 -24.79 6.42 -5.05
CA GLU A 22 -24.70 7.16 -3.79
C GLU A 22 -24.73 8.69 -3.95
N ASP A 23 -24.83 9.19 -5.20
CA ASP A 23 -24.64 10.60 -5.59
C ASP A 23 -23.41 11.23 -4.88
N ALA A 24 -22.35 10.43 -4.78
CA ALA A 24 -21.18 10.72 -3.97
C ALA A 24 -19.92 10.23 -4.67
N GLN A 25 -18.80 10.92 -4.43
CA GLN A 25 -17.50 10.46 -4.90
C GLN A 25 -17.03 9.25 -4.07
N THR A 26 -17.49 8.06 -4.45
CA THR A 26 -17.14 6.80 -3.79
C THR A 26 -16.27 5.91 -4.69
N HIS A 27 -15.35 5.18 -4.05
CA HIS A 27 -14.52 4.14 -4.69
C HIS A 27 -14.73 2.78 -4.00
N THR A 28 -15.77 2.66 -3.17
CA THR A 28 -16.06 1.46 -2.38
C THR A 28 -17.22 0.71 -3.00
N LEU A 29 -17.14 -0.63 -3.01
CA LEU A 29 -18.28 -1.46 -3.43
C LEU A 29 -19.39 -1.42 -2.37
N PRO A 30 -20.67 -1.39 -2.78
CA PRO A 30 -21.80 -1.36 -1.86
C PRO A 30 -21.85 -2.63 -1.01
N ARG A 31 -22.33 -2.52 0.21
CA ARG A 31 -22.42 -3.66 1.16
C ARG A 31 -23.81 -4.27 1.20
N ASP A 32 -24.81 -3.46 0.89
CA ASP A 32 -26.21 -3.76 0.96
C ASP A 32 -26.71 -4.33 -0.37
N ALA A 33 -27.56 -5.35 -0.25
CA ALA A 33 -27.95 -6.19 -1.38
C ALA A 33 -28.74 -5.44 -2.47
N ALA A 34 -29.47 -4.39 -2.07
CA ALA A 34 -30.23 -3.56 -3.01
C ALA A 34 -29.30 -2.80 -3.95
N ASP A 35 -28.29 -2.12 -3.40
CA ASP A 35 -27.32 -1.35 -4.18
C ASP A 35 -26.41 -2.26 -5.01
N GLN A 36 -26.03 -3.43 -4.47
CA GLN A 36 -25.31 -4.45 -5.23
C GLN A 36 -26.09 -4.90 -6.48
N ALA A 37 -27.40 -5.14 -6.35
CA ALA A 37 -28.24 -5.53 -7.48
C ALA A 37 -28.39 -4.39 -8.50
N LEU A 38 -28.53 -3.14 -8.04
CA LEU A 38 -28.57 -1.95 -8.89
C LEU A 38 -27.29 -1.78 -9.72
N VAL A 39 -26.12 -1.91 -9.08
CA VAL A 39 -24.83 -1.78 -9.76
C VAL A 39 -24.62 -2.91 -10.76
N ALA A 40 -24.98 -4.15 -10.41
CA ALA A 40 -24.91 -5.29 -11.32
C ALA A 40 -25.76 -5.06 -12.58
N ALA A 41 -27.01 -4.65 -12.39
CA ALA A 41 -27.91 -4.33 -13.50
C ALA A 41 -27.39 -3.16 -14.36
N ALA A 42 -26.89 -2.09 -13.74
CA ALA A 42 -26.33 -0.93 -14.44
C ALA A 42 -25.05 -1.26 -15.25
N MET A 43 -24.32 -2.30 -14.83
CA MET A 43 -23.16 -2.83 -15.53
C MET A 43 -23.52 -3.90 -16.58
N GLY A 44 -24.78 -4.35 -16.63
CA GLY A 44 -25.28 -5.35 -17.57
C GLY A 44 -25.08 -6.80 -17.16
N PHE A 45 -24.88 -7.08 -15.86
CA PHE A 45 -24.73 -8.43 -15.31
C PHE A 45 -26.05 -8.96 -14.74
N ALA A 46 -26.20 -10.29 -14.73
CA ALA A 46 -27.40 -10.95 -14.21
C ALA A 46 -27.57 -10.79 -12.69
N ASP A 47 -26.46 -10.82 -11.96
CA ASP A 47 -26.41 -10.62 -10.52
C ASP A 47 -25.05 -10.05 -10.09
N TYR A 48 -24.95 -9.69 -8.82
CA TYR A 48 -23.72 -9.15 -8.25
C TYR A 48 -22.57 -10.19 -8.21
N GLY A 49 -22.88 -11.48 -8.10
CA GLY A 49 -21.87 -12.54 -8.13
C GLY A 49 -21.14 -12.60 -9.47
N ALA A 50 -21.88 -12.50 -10.58
CA ALA A 50 -21.32 -12.43 -11.93
C ALA A 50 -20.49 -11.15 -12.14
N LEU A 51 -20.96 -10.00 -11.66
CA LEU A 51 -20.19 -8.76 -11.69
C LEU A 51 -18.88 -8.89 -10.89
N ALA A 52 -18.95 -9.46 -9.68
CA ALA A 52 -17.80 -9.62 -8.80
C ALA A 52 -16.74 -10.54 -9.41
N ALA A 53 -17.15 -11.63 -10.06
CA ALA A 53 -16.24 -12.53 -10.77
C ALA A 53 -15.50 -11.80 -11.91
N GLU A 54 -16.20 -11.06 -12.77
CA GLU A 54 -15.59 -10.30 -13.86
C GLU A 54 -14.64 -9.20 -13.32
N LEU A 55 -15.05 -8.52 -12.24
CA LEU A 55 -14.21 -7.53 -11.57
C LEU A 55 -12.90 -8.15 -11.08
N ASP A 56 -12.97 -9.32 -10.45
CA ASP A 56 -11.78 -10.02 -9.95
C ASP A 56 -10.88 -10.50 -11.10
N ASP A 57 -11.45 -10.93 -12.23
CA ASP A 57 -10.68 -11.28 -13.43
C ASP A 57 -9.91 -10.07 -13.98
N HIS A 58 -10.55 -8.91 -14.10
CA HIS A 58 -9.87 -7.68 -14.50
C HIS A 58 -8.79 -7.24 -13.50
N ARG A 59 -9.05 -7.37 -12.19
CA ARG A 59 -8.06 -7.04 -11.14
C ARG A 59 -6.88 -8.01 -11.15
N ALA A 60 -7.12 -9.29 -11.43
CA ALA A 60 -6.08 -10.31 -11.57
C ALA A 60 -5.22 -10.04 -12.81
N ALA A 61 -5.84 -9.71 -13.95
CA ALA A 61 -5.14 -9.34 -15.17
C ALA A 61 -4.24 -8.11 -14.97
N VAL A 62 -4.77 -7.04 -14.37
CA VAL A 62 -3.98 -5.85 -14.03
C VAL A 62 -2.86 -6.20 -13.06
N SER A 63 -3.15 -6.99 -12.01
CA SER A 63 -2.12 -7.42 -11.04
C SER A 63 -1.00 -8.20 -11.70
N ARG A 64 -1.30 -9.09 -12.66
CA ARG A 64 -0.31 -9.88 -13.41
C ARG A 64 0.57 -9.01 -14.31
N HIS A 65 -0.01 -8.06 -15.03
CA HIS A 65 0.77 -7.12 -15.84
C HIS A 65 1.64 -6.21 -14.97
N PHE A 66 1.11 -5.77 -13.84
CA PHE A 66 1.88 -5.09 -12.81
C PHE A 66 3.04 -6.01 -12.41
N ASP A 67 2.78 -7.22 -11.89
CA ASP A 67 3.82 -8.18 -11.50
C ASP A 67 4.90 -8.39 -12.56
N ALA A 68 4.55 -8.51 -13.83
CA ALA A 68 5.52 -8.70 -14.91
C ALA A 68 6.47 -7.50 -15.08
N VAL A 69 5.97 -6.27 -14.93
CA VAL A 69 6.77 -5.03 -14.95
C VAL A 69 7.63 -4.91 -13.70
N PHE A 70 7.12 -5.34 -12.55
CA PHE A 70 7.80 -5.21 -11.24
C PHE A 70 8.77 -6.37 -10.92
N ALA A 71 8.63 -7.55 -11.53
CA ALA A 71 9.39 -8.76 -11.22
C ALA A 71 10.88 -8.76 -11.62
N GLN A 72 11.35 -7.77 -12.40
CA GLN A 72 12.72 -7.77 -12.94
C GLN A 72 13.79 -7.22 -11.98
N ARG A 73 13.44 -6.63 -10.82
CA ARG A 73 14.39 -5.81 -10.03
C ARG A 73 14.69 -6.24 -8.59
N GLY A 74 14.28 -7.42 -8.12
CA GLY A 74 14.35 -7.71 -6.67
C GLY A 74 14.62 -9.15 -6.22
N ARG A 75 15.16 -10.03 -7.07
CA ARG A 75 15.27 -11.48 -6.79
C ARG A 75 16.57 -11.92 -6.08
N GLY A 76 17.07 -11.11 -5.16
CA GLY A 76 18.06 -11.56 -4.18
C GLY A 76 17.35 -11.91 -2.88
N GLU A 77 17.52 -13.13 -2.38
CA GLU A 77 17.02 -13.50 -1.05
C GLU A 77 17.80 -12.71 0.00
N HIS A 78 17.11 -11.96 0.86
CA HIS A 78 17.74 -11.10 1.86
C HIS A 78 18.37 -11.94 2.98
N GLU A 79 19.49 -11.52 3.57
CA GLU A 79 20.15 -12.28 4.65
C GLU A 79 19.21 -12.54 5.85
N LEU A 80 18.34 -11.58 6.14
CA LEU A 80 17.34 -11.67 7.22
C LEU A 80 16.05 -12.42 6.84
N SER A 81 15.98 -13.07 5.67
CA SER A 81 14.80 -13.86 5.25
C SER A 81 14.48 -15.00 6.21
N ALA A 82 15.52 -15.63 6.79
CA ALA A 82 15.38 -16.69 7.78
C ALA A 82 14.77 -16.17 9.10
N LEU A 83 15.12 -14.94 9.50
CA LEU A 83 14.57 -14.29 10.69
C LEU A 83 13.05 -14.11 10.55
N TRP A 84 12.57 -13.61 9.40
CA TRP A 84 11.14 -13.48 9.16
C TRP A 84 10.41 -14.83 9.10
N SER A 85 10.99 -15.80 8.38
CA SER A 85 10.39 -17.13 8.23
C SER A 85 10.27 -17.87 9.55
N GLY A 86 11.28 -17.70 10.42
CA GLY A 86 11.38 -18.27 11.76
C GLY A 86 10.84 -17.37 12.88
N ALA A 87 10.07 -16.31 12.58
CA ALA A 87 9.62 -15.34 13.59
C ALA A 87 8.79 -15.93 14.75
N ALA A 88 8.32 -17.19 14.64
CA ALA A 88 7.66 -17.89 15.74
C ALA A 88 8.63 -18.37 16.85
N ASP A 89 9.92 -18.49 16.54
CA ASP A 89 10.98 -18.75 17.53
C ASP A 89 11.39 -17.43 18.19
N ASP A 90 10.72 -17.11 19.29
CA ASP A 90 10.90 -15.85 20.03
C ASP A 90 12.34 -15.67 20.52
N GLN A 91 13.00 -16.76 20.94
CA GLN A 91 14.36 -16.71 21.49
C GLN A 91 15.40 -16.42 20.39
N ALA A 92 15.42 -17.21 19.32
CA ALA A 92 16.40 -17.04 18.24
C ALA A 92 16.20 -15.71 17.49
N THR A 93 14.93 -15.32 17.28
CA THR A 93 14.58 -14.04 16.66
C THR A 93 15.06 -12.87 17.53
N CYS A 94 14.84 -12.93 18.84
CA CYS A 94 15.27 -11.90 19.78
C CYS A 94 16.80 -11.73 19.81
N GLU A 95 17.56 -12.83 19.85
CA GLU A 95 19.04 -12.78 19.80
C GLU A 95 19.54 -12.11 18.52
N ARG A 96 18.94 -12.45 17.36
CA ARG A 96 19.32 -11.84 16.09
C ARG A 96 18.96 -10.35 16.04
N LEU A 97 17.82 -9.95 16.58
CA LEU A 97 17.43 -8.54 16.67
C LEU A 97 18.36 -7.74 17.60
N ARG A 98 18.78 -8.31 18.73
CA ARG A 98 19.79 -7.65 19.60
C ARG A 98 21.10 -7.42 18.86
N ALA A 99 21.57 -8.40 18.08
CA ALA A 99 22.79 -8.28 17.28
C ALA A 99 22.69 -7.18 16.21
N LEU A 100 21.48 -6.88 15.74
CA LEU A 100 21.19 -5.79 14.79
C LEU A 100 21.06 -4.41 15.46
N GLY A 101 21.04 -4.33 16.80
CA GLY A 101 20.96 -3.07 17.53
C GLY A 101 19.57 -2.66 18.01
N TYR A 102 18.58 -3.57 17.97
CA TYR A 102 17.27 -3.33 18.56
C TYR A 102 17.35 -3.32 20.09
N ARG A 103 16.76 -2.30 20.73
CA ARG A 103 16.82 -2.08 22.18
C ARG A 103 15.80 -2.96 22.89
N GLU A 104 14.59 -3.01 22.35
CA GLU A 104 13.46 -3.78 22.87
C GLU A 104 13.25 -5.06 22.05
N ALA A 105 14.35 -5.78 21.78
CA ALA A 105 14.38 -6.93 20.88
C ALA A 105 13.31 -8.01 21.17
N GLN A 106 12.96 -8.23 22.45
CA GLN A 106 11.90 -9.17 22.82
C GLN A 106 10.52 -8.68 22.37
N ALA A 107 10.22 -7.40 22.58
CA ALA A 107 8.95 -6.82 22.15
C ALA A 107 8.84 -6.83 20.63
N VAL A 108 9.94 -6.55 19.94
CA VAL A 108 10.04 -6.61 18.48
C VAL A 108 9.85 -8.03 17.94
N ALA A 109 10.51 -9.04 18.54
CA ALA A 109 10.34 -10.45 18.16
C ALA A 109 8.88 -10.89 18.29
N ARG A 110 8.23 -10.57 19.42
CA ARG A 110 6.80 -10.81 19.62
C ARG A 110 5.92 -10.09 18.60
N ARG A 111 6.26 -8.86 18.22
CA ARG A 111 5.52 -8.12 17.19
C ARG A 111 5.62 -8.82 15.84
N LEU A 112 6.81 -9.24 15.43
CA LEU A 112 7.02 -10.00 14.19
C LEU A 112 6.23 -11.33 14.21
N ALA A 113 6.30 -12.08 15.32
CA ALA A 113 5.52 -13.30 15.52
C ALA A 113 4.02 -13.02 15.39
N ALA A 114 3.52 -11.92 15.99
CA ALA A 114 2.12 -11.53 15.94
C ALA A 114 1.68 -11.15 14.52
N VAL A 115 2.49 -10.42 13.74
CA VAL A 115 2.19 -10.11 12.33
C VAL A 115 2.05 -11.40 11.53
N ARG A 116 3.00 -12.33 11.67
CA ARG A 116 2.98 -13.62 10.94
C ARG A 116 1.85 -14.53 11.40
N GLY A 117 1.49 -14.48 12.68
CA GLY A 117 0.40 -15.27 13.26
C GLY A 117 -1.00 -14.69 13.01
N ALA A 118 -1.11 -13.42 12.64
CA ALA A 118 -2.39 -12.75 12.46
C ALA A 118 -3.20 -13.35 11.31
N ALA A 119 -4.53 -13.46 11.49
CA ALA A 119 -5.45 -13.92 10.46
C ALA A 119 -5.31 -13.14 9.14
N ARG A 120 -5.03 -11.83 9.23
CA ARG A 120 -4.76 -10.96 8.08
C ARG A 120 -3.62 -11.49 7.20
N TYR A 121 -2.52 -11.95 7.82
CA TYR A 121 -1.38 -12.51 7.09
C TYR A 121 -1.68 -13.94 6.61
N GLN A 122 -2.28 -14.76 7.47
CA GLN A 122 -2.59 -16.16 7.14
C GLN A 122 -3.56 -16.30 5.96
N GLN A 123 -4.52 -15.38 5.84
CA GLN A 123 -5.50 -15.34 4.75
C GLN A 123 -5.03 -14.51 3.54
N MET A 124 -3.78 -14.03 3.56
CA MET A 124 -3.25 -13.20 2.48
C MET A 124 -3.11 -14.01 1.18
N PRO A 125 -3.63 -13.53 0.04
CA PRO A 125 -3.46 -14.18 -1.25
C PRO A 125 -1.98 -14.38 -1.60
N ALA A 126 -1.66 -15.48 -2.29
CA ALA A 126 -0.26 -15.85 -2.56
C ALA A 126 0.53 -14.78 -3.31
N ASN A 127 -0.10 -14.09 -4.28
CA ASN A 127 0.51 -13.00 -5.05
C ASN A 127 0.82 -11.74 -4.21
N ILE A 128 0.04 -11.49 -3.15
CA ILE A 128 0.28 -10.40 -2.22
C ILE A 128 1.38 -10.80 -1.23
N ARG A 129 1.30 -12.02 -0.69
CA ARG A 129 2.30 -12.55 0.25
C ARG A 129 3.69 -12.62 -0.37
N SER A 130 3.80 -12.98 -1.66
CA SER A 130 5.08 -12.95 -2.39
C SER A 130 5.69 -11.56 -2.54
N ARG A 131 4.91 -10.49 -2.35
CA ARG A 131 5.38 -9.10 -2.31
C ARG A 131 5.65 -8.63 -0.87
N PHE A 132 4.86 -9.11 0.09
CA PHE A 132 4.98 -8.77 1.51
C PHE A 132 6.21 -9.39 2.17
N ASP A 133 6.42 -10.70 2.00
CA ASP A 133 7.49 -11.43 2.69
C ASP A 133 8.90 -10.89 2.40
N PRO A 134 9.26 -10.51 1.16
CA PRO A 134 10.58 -9.94 0.89
C PRO A 134 10.79 -8.53 1.46
N LEU A 135 9.72 -7.82 1.83
CA LEU A 135 9.84 -6.47 2.42
C LEU A 135 10.23 -6.53 3.88
N ILE A 136 9.72 -7.50 4.65
CA ILE A 136 9.95 -7.55 6.11
C ILE A 136 11.44 -7.61 6.46
N PRO A 137 12.26 -8.49 5.88
CA PRO A 137 13.71 -8.51 6.11
C PRO A 137 14.40 -7.18 5.79
N ARG A 138 13.96 -6.48 4.73
CA ARG A 138 14.53 -5.20 4.33
C ARG A 138 14.15 -4.08 5.30
N VAL A 139 12.90 -4.08 5.78
CA VAL A 139 12.46 -3.12 6.81
C VAL A 139 13.22 -3.33 8.12
N ILE A 140 13.47 -4.59 8.51
CA ILE A 140 14.26 -4.89 9.71
C ILE A 140 15.68 -4.29 9.57
N ASP A 141 16.34 -4.51 8.44
CA ASP A 141 17.68 -3.94 8.21
C ASP A 141 17.67 -2.40 8.12
N GLU A 142 16.73 -1.83 7.37
CA GLU A 142 16.60 -0.37 7.22
C GLU A 142 16.27 0.34 8.54
N ALA A 143 15.42 -0.26 9.37
CA ALA A 143 15.05 0.29 10.67
C ALA A 143 16.22 0.21 11.66
N ALA A 144 17.01 -0.87 11.65
CA ALA A 144 18.19 -1.03 12.49
C ALA A 144 19.23 0.10 12.28
N ARG A 145 19.27 0.71 11.10
CA ARG A 145 20.17 1.81 10.75
C ARG A 145 19.65 3.19 11.20
N ARG A 146 18.45 3.28 11.79
CA ARG A 146 17.85 4.54 12.24
C ARG A 146 18.14 4.81 13.73
N PRO A 147 18.06 6.07 14.19
CA PRO A 147 18.29 6.41 15.61
C PRO A 147 17.32 5.72 16.58
N ASN A 148 16.13 5.35 16.10
CA ASN A 148 15.06 4.73 16.87
C ASN A 148 14.56 3.45 16.18
N PRO A 149 15.34 2.35 16.23
CA PRO A 149 15.09 1.17 15.41
C PRO A 149 13.77 0.46 15.77
N ASP A 150 13.47 0.35 17.06
CA ASP A 150 12.28 -0.31 17.58
C ASP A 150 10.99 0.39 17.08
N GLU A 151 10.91 1.71 17.25
CA GLU A 151 9.77 2.51 16.82
C GLU A 151 9.66 2.60 15.29
N THR A 152 10.78 2.69 14.59
CA THR A 152 10.81 2.72 13.12
C THR A 152 10.23 1.43 12.55
N LEU A 153 10.68 0.27 13.05
CA LEU A 153 10.17 -1.02 12.62
C LEU A 153 8.68 -1.16 12.94
N ALA A 154 8.26 -0.84 14.17
CA ALA A 154 6.87 -0.96 14.58
C ALA A 154 5.93 -0.14 13.68
N ARG A 155 6.25 1.14 13.44
CA ARG A 155 5.44 2.03 12.60
C ARG A 155 5.44 1.61 11.13
N THR A 156 6.56 1.11 10.63
CA THR A 156 6.66 0.63 9.24
C THR A 156 5.87 -0.67 9.06
N LEU A 157 5.87 -1.58 10.04
CA LEU A 157 5.02 -2.76 10.04
C LEU A 157 3.54 -2.38 10.04
N ASP A 158 3.13 -1.40 10.85
CA ASP A 158 1.75 -0.91 10.87
C ASP A 158 1.31 -0.40 9.49
N LEU A 159 2.18 0.34 8.79
CA LEU A 159 1.94 0.79 7.42
C LEU A 159 1.81 -0.39 6.45
N LEU A 160 2.75 -1.35 6.48
CA LEU A 160 2.72 -2.52 5.61
C LEU A 160 1.44 -3.35 5.82
N GLU A 161 1.00 -3.53 7.07
CA GLU A 161 -0.26 -4.19 7.39
C GLU A 161 -1.47 -3.42 6.85
N ALA A 162 -1.47 -2.08 6.94
CA ALA A 162 -2.55 -1.24 6.41
C ALA A 162 -2.65 -1.30 4.89
N ILE A 163 -1.53 -1.32 4.17
CA ILE A 163 -1.49 -1.40 2.70
C ILE A 163 -1.50 -2.84 2.17
N SER A 164 -1.53 -3.85 3.04
CA SER A 164 -1.43 -5.26 2.65
C SER A 164 -2.45 -5.72 1.60
N ARG A 165 -3.64 -5.11 1.55
CA ARG A 165 -4.67 -5.41 0.53
C ARG A 165 -4.48 -4.66 -0.80
N ARG A 166 -3.52 -3.75 -0.86
CA ARG A 166 -3.22 -2.87 -1.98
C ARG A 166 -1.89 -3.29 -2.59
N GLY A 167 -1.90 -4.41 -3.30
CA GLY A 167 -0.68 -5.04 -3.81
C GLY A 167 0.23 -4.12 -4.63
N ALA A 168 -0.32 -3.09 -5.29
CA ALA A 168 0.45 -2.09 -6.03
C ALA A 168 1.49 -1.38 -5.15
N TYR A 169 1.11 -0.96 -3.93
CA TYR A 169 2.06 -0.30 -3.01
C TYR A 169 3.15 -1.25 -2.53
N LEU A 170 2.81 -2.51 -2.23
CA LEU A 170 3.81 -3.51 -1.84
C LEU A 170 4.82 -3.78 -2.98
N ALA A 171 4.32 -3.94 -4.21
CA ALA A 171 5.19 -4.12 -5.38
C ALA A 171 6.09 -2.92 -5.63
N LEU A 172 5.56 -1.71 -5.45
CA LEU A 172 6.34 -0.47 -5.57
C LEU A 172 7.46 -0.42 -4.52
N LEU A 173 7.17 -0.68 -3.23
CA LEU A 173 8.21 -0.70 -2.19
C LEU A 173 9.24 -1.82 -2.41
N GLN A 174 8.83 -2.94 -3.01
CA GLN A 174 9.72 -4.05 -3.31
C GLN A 174 10.67 -3.70 -4.47
N GLN A 175 10.21 -2.93 -5.45
CA GLN A 175 10.98 -2.55 -6.63
C GLN A 175 11.92 -1.36 -6.38
N TYR A 176 11.53 -0.45 -5.49
CA TYR A 176 12.30 0.77 -5.20
C TYR A 176 12.80 0.75 -3.75
N PRO A 177 13.97 0.16 -3.46
CA PRO A 177 14.55 0.13 -2.10
C PRO A 177 14.71 1.53 -1.49
N GLN A 178 15.01 2.54 -2.30
CA GLN A 178 15.06 3.93 -1.86
C GLN A 178 13.71 4.44 -1.34
N ALA A 179 12.60 3.97 -1.91
CA ALA A 179 11.26 4.29 -1.42
C ALA A 179 11.04 3.72 -0.02
N LEU A 180 11.42 2.46 0.17
CA LEU A 180 11.33 1.79 1.47
C LEU A 180 12.20 2.49 2.53
N ALA A 181 13.43 2.87 2.17
CA ALA A 181 14.35 3.59 3.05
C ALA A 181 13.76 4.94 3.49
N ARG A 182 13.09 5.67 2.58
CA ARG A 182 12.42 6.95 2.88
C ARG A 182 11.20 6.78 3.77
N VAL A 183 10.42 5.73 3.54
CA VAL A 183 9.32 5.35 4.44
C VAL A 183 9.86 5.06 5.85
N CYS A 184 10.95 4.30 5.97
CA CYS A 184 11.59 4.03 7.27
C CYS A 184 12.14 5.32 7.91
N GLU A 185 12.74 6.21 7.13
CA GLU A 185 13.22 7.52 7.61
C GLU A 185 12.07 8.36 8.18
N LEU A 186 10.97 8.51 7.43
CA LEU A 186 9.78 9.24 7.87
C LEU A 186 9.18 8.60 9.13
N ALA A 187 9.08 7.27 9.15
CA ALA A 187 8.52 6.53 10.26
C ALA A 187 9.37 6.65 11.54
N GLY A 188 10.69 6.70 11.39
CA GLY A 188 11.62 6.97 12.48
C GLY A 188 11.49 8.42 12.97
N ALA A 189 11.48 9.39 12.06
CA ALA A 189 11.49 10.81 12.38
C ALA A 189 10.21 11.32 13.05
N SER A 190 9.03 10.80 12.68
CA SER A 190 7.76 11.34 13.18
C SER A 190 6.66 10.29 13.33
N SER A 191 6.17 10.14 14.57
CA SER A 191 5.00 9.30 14.86
C SER A 191 3.74 9.82 14.18
N TRP A 192 3.57 11.15 14.13
CA TRP A 192 2.43 11.78 13.46
C TRP A 192 2.46 11.51 11.96
N ALA A 193 3.62 11.68 11.31
CA ALA A 193 3.74 11.47 9.87
C ALA A 193 3.52 10.01 9.49
N ALA A 194 4.10 9.07 10.26
CA ALA A 194 3.82 7.64 10.09
C ALA A 194 2.31 7.33 10.21
N GLY A 195 1.66 7.81 11.27
CA GLY A 195 0.24 7.61 11.48
C GLY A 195 -0.64 8.26 10.41
N TYR A 196 -0.22 9.41 9.87
CA TYR A 196 -0.90 10.08 8.78
C TYR A 196 -0.76 9.30 7.48
N LEU A 197 0.45 8.86 7.11
CA LEU A 197 0.70 8.03 5.93
C LEU A 197 -0.05 6.70 5.98
N THR A 198 -0.12 6.06 7.15
CA THR A 198 -0.89 4.82 7.35
C THR A 198 -2.39 5.03 7.11
N ARG A 199 -2.95 6.19 7.48
CA ARG A 199 -4.36 6.55 7.21
C ARG A 199 -4.60 7.00 5.76
N HIS A 200 -3.60 7.60 5.13
CA HIS A 200 -3.67 8.11 3.76
C HIS A 200 -2.55 7.54 2.87
N PRO A 201 -2.55 6.23 2.54
CA PRO A 201 -1.45 5.63 1.78
C PRO A 201 -1.29 6.15 0.35
N VAL A 202 -2.25 6.93 -0.17
CA VAL A 202 -2.12 7.63 -1.46
C VAL A 202 -0.93 8.59 -1.47
N LEU A 203 -0.54 9.10 -0.31
CA LEU A 203 0.63 9.96 -0.15
C LEU A 203 1.96 9.23 -0.39
N LEU A 204 1.95 7.88 -0.49
CA LEU A 204 3.13 7.16 -0.97
C LEU A 204 3.47 7.58 -2.41
N ASP A 205 2.50 7.95 -3.23
CA ASP A 205 2.78 8.38 -4.61
C ASP A 205 3.55 9.71 -4.61
N GLU A 206 3.20 10.64 -3.72
CA GLU A 206 3.90 11.91 -3.54
C GLU A 206 5.26 11.77 -2.86
N LEU A 207 5.34 10.95 -1.80
CA LEU A 207 6.58 10.70 -1.06
C LEU A 207 7.69 10.12 -1.94
N LEU A 208 7.29 9.50 -3.05
CA LEU A 208 8.15 8.77 -3.96
C LEU A 208 8.34 9.47 -5.30
N ASP A 209 7.72 10.65 -5.51
CA ASP A 209 8.00 11.49 -6.66
C ASP A 209 9.35 12.20 -6.46
N PRO A 210 10.39 11.87 -7.26
CA PRO A 210 11.70 12.52 -7.14
C PRO A 210 11.65 14.04 -7.30
N ARG A 211 10.67 14.56 -8.05
CA ARG A 211 10.51 15.98 -8.33
C ARG A 211 10.09 16.77 -7.08
N LEU A 212 9.25 16.17 -6.25
CA LEU A 212 8.80 16.78 -4.99
C LEU A 212 9.89 16.76 -3.91
N ILE A 213 10.86 15.86 -4.04
CA ILE A 213 11.93 15.65 -3.06
C ILE A 213 13.06 16.69 -3.21
N GLU A 214 13.38 17.12 -4.43
CA GLU A 214 14.50 18.01 -4.71
C GLU A 214 14.09 19.49 -4.89
N ALA A 215 12.80 19.76 -5.11
CA ALA A 215 12.31 21.11 -5.27
C ALA A 215 12.26 21.85 -3.93
N ALA A 216 13.04 22.92 -3.80
CA ALA A 216 12.76 23.93 -2.79
C ALA A 216 11.31 24.40 -2.98
N HIS A 217 10.49 24.29 -1.94
CA HIS A 217 9.08 24.61 -2.02
C HIS A 217 8.89 26.09 -2.32
N ASP A 218 8.53 26.41 -3.56
CA ASP A 218 8.08 27.74 -3.96
C ASP A 218 6.64 27.91 -3.49
N TRP A 219 6.49 28.30 -2.23
CA TRP A 219 5.18 28.53 -1.61
C TRP A 219 4.29 29.51 -2.40
N PRO A 220 4.82 30.61 -2.97
CA PRO A 220 4.07 31.42 -3.94
C PRO A 220 3.54 30.64 -5.15
N ALA A 221 4.38 29.81 -5.79
CA ALA A 221 3.95 29.00 -6.94
C ALA A 221 2.89 27.96 -6.54
N LEU A 222 3.10 27.27 -5.41
CA LEU A 222 2.13 26.31 -4.87
C LEU A 222 0.78 26.97 -4.58
N ARG A 223 0.79 28.19 -4.01
CA ARG A 223 -0.45 28.96 -3.79
C ARG A 223 -1.18 29.23 -5.11
N ALA A 224 -0.45 29.64 -6.15
CA ALA A 224 -1.04 29.92 -7.45
C ALA A 224 -1.64 28.66 -8.09
N GLU A 225 -0.94 27.52 -8.00
CA GLU A 225 -1.41 26.23 -8.50
C GLU A 225 -2.65 25.73 -7.75
N LEU A 226 -2.66 25.82 -6.41
CA LEU A 226 -3.82 25.46 -5.59
C LEU A 226 -5.03 26.34 -5.92
N SER A 227 -4.82 27.66 -6.09
CA SER A 227 -5.91 28.57 -6.48
C SER A 227 -6.49 28.19 -7.84
N ALA A 228 -5.63 27.95 -8.84
CA ALA A 228 -6.09 27.53 -10.17
C ALA A 228 -6.80 26.18 -10.16
N THR A 229 -6.37 25.24 -9.32
CA THR A 229 -7.01 23.92 -9.19
C THR A 229 -8.37 24.03 -8.52
N LEU A 230 -8.51 24.88 -7.50
CA LEU A 230 -9.80 25.17 -6.87
C LEU A 230 -10.77 25.84 -7.86
N ASP A 231 -10.31 26.88 -8.57
CA ASP A 231 -11.11 27.58 -9.59
C ASP A 231 -11.57 26.64 -10.73
N ALA A 232 -10.79 25.62 -11.06
CA ALA A 232 -11.14 24.64 -12.09
C ALA A 232 -12.18 23.60 -11.63
N ILE A 233 -12.25 23.32 -10.33
CA ILE A 233 -13.19 22.36 -9.73
C ILE A 233 -14.52 23.07 -9.40
N GLU A 234 -14.46 24.33 -8.97
CA GLU A 234 -15.61 25.16 -8.65
C GLU A 234 -15.47 26.49 -9.41
N PRO A 235 -15.83 26.54 -10.71
CA PRO A 235 -15.79 27.79 -11.45
C PRO A 235 -16.70 28.77 -10.76
N ASP A 236 -16.12 29.88 -10.29
CA ASP A 236 -16.81 30.96 -9.60
C ASP A 236 -18.11 31.32 -10.36
N MET A 237 -19.24 30.93 -9.79
CA MET A 237 -20.57 31.13 -10.37
C MET A 237 -21.02 32.59 -10.27
N GLU A 238 -20.22 33.47 -9.66
CA GLU A 238 -20.49 34.91 -9.53
C GLU A 238 -19.58 35.78 -10.42
N ARG A 239 -19.55 35.51 -11.73
CA ARG A 239 -19.17 36.51 -12.75
C ARG A 239 -20.10 36.54 -13.95
#